data_AF-A0A478FQX7-F1
#
_entry.id   AF-A0A478FQX7-F1
#
_cell.length_a   1.000
_cell.length_b   1.000
_cell.length_c   1.000
_cell.angle_alpha   90.00
_cell.angle_beta   90.00
_cell.angle_gamma   90.00
#
_symmetry.space_group_name_H-M   'P 1'
#
loop_
_entity.id
_entity.type
_entity.pdbx_description
1 polymer ?
#
loop_
_entity_poly.entity_id
_entity_poly.type
_entity_poly.pdbx_seq_one_letter_code
_entity_poly.pdbx_strand_id
1 'polypeptide(L)'
;MASTALTLVLGGTAIAILSGSSYFLGTQFSWETGMSRVDSNKTTFFSIALSDEKMHGKEYVGGKDQDDNNSVDKLIKNYNQKNNDYRAALKKNWGSMNLKDSENKKPEDDLDSLFPNDGTSPVLSDKQTAVADFTKAWCKSRKNRTWKTEKQSDLNVFKEVCFAKE
;
A
#
# COMPACT_ATOMS: atom_id res chain seq x y z
N MET A 1 -59.24 -0.98 24.21
CA MET A 1 -58.63 0.26 23.71
C MET A 1 -57.90 0.92 24.87
N ALA A 2 -56.58 0.98 24.80
CA ALA A 2 -55.68 1.93 25.47
C ALA A 2 -54.26 1.41 25.25
N SER A 3 -53.46 2.19 24.52
CA SER A 3 -52.01 1.96 24.37
C SER A 3 -51.30 2.29 25.66
N THR A 4 -50.38 1.42 26.08
CA THR A 4 -49.28 1.77 26.98
C THR A 4 -48.00 1.25 26.36
N ALA A 5 -47.20 2.17 25.81
CA ALA A 5 -45.82 1.92 25.44
C ALA A 5 -45.00 1.77 26.74
N LEU A 6 -44.30 0.64 26.88
CA LEU A 6 -43.31 0.44 27.93
C LEU A 6 -41.92 0.58 27.30
N THR A 7 -41.25 1.66 27.66
CA THR A 7 -39.83 1.91 27.38
C THR A 7 -38.96 1.21 28.42
N LEU A 8 -37.66 1.05 28.10
CA LEU A 8 -36.53 0.55 28.90
C LEU A 8 -36.34 -0.98 28.68
N VAL A 9 -35.15 -1.50 28.36
CA VAL A 9 -33.80 -1.19 28.84
C VAL A 9 -32.79 -1.63 27.76
N LEU A 10 -31.75 -0.81 27.56
CA LEU A 10 -30.54 -1.15 26.80
C LEU A 10 -29.86 -2.35 27.46
N GLY A 11 -29.92 -3.52 26.83
CA GLY A 11 -29.22 -4.69 27.33
C GLY A 11 -29.54 -5.95 26.57
N GLY A 12 -28.68 -6.30 25.62
CA GLY A 12 -28.40 -7.71 25.31
C GLY A 12 -29.44 -8.47 24.48
N THR A 13 -29.00 -8.82 23.27
CA THR A 13 -29.32 -10.05 22.53
C THR A 13 -30.75 -10.28 22.03
N ALA A 14 -30.91 -10.07 20.72
CA ALA A 14 -31.64 -11.00 19.86
C ALA A 14 -30.97 -11.01 18.47
N ILE A 15 -30.06 -11.97 18.25
CA ILE A 15 -29.57 -12.30 16.91
C ILE A 15 -30.54 -13.35 16.36
N ALA A 16 -31.34 -12.97 15.37
CA ALA A 16 -32.08 -13.94 14.57
C ALA A 16 -31.09 -14.58 13.58
N ILE A 17 -30.62 -15.79 13.91
CA ILE A 17 -29.84 -16.64 13.01
C ILE A 17 -30.84 -17.41 12.15
N LEU A 18 -30.96 -17.01 10.87
CA LEU A 18 -31.47 -17.89 9.83
C LEU A 18 -30.27 -18.31 8.95
N SER A 19 -29.70 -19.44 9.36
CA SER A 19 -28.99 -20.44 8.55
C SER A 19 -28.14 -19.96 7.37
N GLY A 20 -26.81 -20.02 7.53
CA GLY A 20 -25.91 -20.18 6.38
C GLY A 20 -24.48 -19.70 6.58
N SER A 21 -23.63 -20.55 7.17
CA SER A 21 -22.17 -20.63 7.00
C SER A 21 -21.23 -19.67 7.79
N SER A 22 -20.71 -20.23 8.89
CA SER A 22 -19.40 -20.06 9.55
C SER A 22 -18.83 -18.66 9.80
N TYR A 23 -18.90 -18.26 11.07
CA TYR A 23 -18.20 -17.14 11.70
C TYR A 23 -16.69 -17.41 11.76
N PHE A 24 -15.89 -16.59 11.06
CA PHE A 24 -14.52 -16.32 11.46
C PHE A 24 -14.54 -15.24 12.54
N LEU A 25 -14.16 -15.63 13.76
CA LEU A 25 -13.71 -14.71 14.81
C LEU A 25 -12.35 -14.15 14.40
N GLY A 26 -12.36 -12.98 13.77
CA GLY A 26 -11.16 -12.21 13.42
C GLY A 26 -11.43 -10.74 13.70
N THR A 27 -10.64 -10.16 14.58
CA THR A 27 -10.66 -8.76 14.99
C THR A 27 -10.89 -7.80 13.81
N GLN A 28 -12.01 -7.08 13.84
CA GLN A 28 -12.34 -6.02 12.89
C GLN A 28 -11.35 -4.87 13.09
N PHE A 29 -10.31 -4.82 12.24
CA PHE A 29 -9.49 -3.62 12.10
C PHE A 29 -10.38 -2.50 11.57
N SER A 30 -10.71 -1.55 12.43
CA SER A 30 -11.37 -0.30 12.06
C SER A 30 -10.38 0.54 11.26
N TRP A 31 -10.51 0.52 9.94
CA TRP A 31 -9.93 1.55 9.06
C TRP A 31 -10.93 2.71 8.95
N GLU A 32 -11.32 3.30 10.08
CA GLU A 32 -11.89 4.64 10.08
C GLU A 32 -10.77 5.65 9.86
N THR A 33 -10.34 5.78 8.60
CA THR A 33 -9.68 6.99 8.10
C THR A 33 -10.27 7.35 6.75
N GLY A 34 -11.29 8.19 6.79
CA GLY A 34 -11.70 9.08 5.71
C GLY A 34 -11.73 8.48 4.31
N MET A 35 -12.79 7.74 3.98
CA MET A 35 -13.27 7.77 2.59
C MET A 35 -13.79 9.18 2.32
N SER A 36 -12.88 10.12 2.04
CA SER A 36 -13.24 11.28 1.24
C SER A 36 -13.93 10.72 0.01
N ARG A 37 -15.21 11.06 -0.14
CA ARG A 37 -15.98 10.79 -1.35
C ARG A 37 -15.10 11.22 -2.51
N VAL A 38 -14.50 10.25 -3.19
CA VAL A 38 -13.75 10.49 -4.43
C VAL A 38 -14.80 11.05 -5.37
N ASP A 39 -14.68 12.33 -5.71
CA ASP A 39 -15.52 12.96 -6.73
C ASP A 39 -15.57 12.01 -7.92
N SER A 40 -16.79 11.60 -8.27
CA SER A 40 -17.13 10.46 -9.14
C SER A 40 -16.75 10.65 -10.61
N ASN A 41 -15.75 11.48 -10.92
CA ASN A 41 -15.42 11.86 -12.29
C ASN A 41 -13.94 11.68 -12.67
N LYS A 42 -13.06 11.27 -11.75
CA LYS A 42 -11.66 10.98 -12.10
C LYS A 42 -11.16 9.68 -11.46
N THR A 43 -11.17 8.63 -12.26
CA THR A 43 -10.45 7.39 -11.99
C THR A 43 -8.95 7.69 -11.84
N THR A 44 -8.37 7.42 -10.67
CA THR A 44 -6.94 7.61 -10.37
C THR A 44 -6.19 6.29 -10.36
N PHE A 45 -4.86 6.36 -10.38
CA PHE A 45 -4.03 5.17 -10.21
C PHE A 45 -4.33 4.46 -8.89
N PHE A 46 -4.48 5.23 -7.80
CA PHE A 46 -4.80 4.68 -6.49
C PHE A 46 -6.16 3.98 -6.45
N SER A 47 -7.22 4.60 -6.98
CA SER A 47 -8.54 3.98 -7.00
C SER A 47 -8.60 2.72 -7.87
N ILE A 48 -7.87 2.70 -8.99
CA ILE A 48 -7.75 1.49 -9.82
C ILE A 48 -6.94 0.40 -9.12
N ALA A 49 -5.88 0.75 -8.39
CA ALA A 49 -5.12 -0.22 -7.63
C ALA A 49 -5.95 -0.85 -6.52
N LEU A 50 -6.74 -0.06 -5.78
CA LEU A 50 -7.63 -0.58 -4.74
C LEU A 50 -8.75 -1.48 -5.27
N SER A 51 -9.16 -1.29 -6.53
CA SER A 51 -10.20 -2.11 -7.16
C SER A 51 -9.66 -3.38 -7.82
N ASP A 52 -8.34 -3.60 -7.80
CA ASP A 52 -7.70 -4.78 -8.38
C ASP A 52 -7.57 -5.88 -7.33
N GLU A 53 -8.20 -7.03 -7.58
CA GLU A 53 -8.17 -8.19 -6.69
C GLU A 53 -6.74 -8.66 -6.35
N LYS A 54 -5.76 -8.45 -7.25
CA LYS A 54 -4.36 -8.81 -6.99
C LYS A 54 -3.70 -7.95 -5.91
N MET A 55 -4.32 -6.82 -5.57
CA MET A 55 -3.87 -5.92 -4.50
C MET A 55 -4.54 -6.21 -3.16
N HIS A 56 -5.52 -7.13 -3.10
CA HIS A 56 -6.12 -7.52 -1.84
C HIS A 56 -5.06 -8.12 -0.90
N GLY A 57 -5.05 -7.67 0.36
CA GLY A 57 -4.03 -8.04 1.34
C GLY A 57 -2.68 -7.36 1.14
N LYS A 58 -2.60 -6.31 0.31
CA LYS A 58 -1.44 -5.43 0.19
C LYS A 58 -1.80 -4.02 0.66
N GLU A 59 -0.86 -3.36 1.32
CA GLU A 59 -1.00 -2.00 1.80
C GLU A 59 -0.25 -1.01 0.92
N TYR A 60 -0.78 0.21 0.81
CA TYR A 60 -0.08 1.30 0.14
C TYR A 60 1.08 1.84 0.99
N VAL A 61 2.30 1.68 0.50
CA VAL A 61 3.52 1.97 1.26
C VAL A 61 4.03 3.40 1.08
N GLY A 62 3.66 4.07 -0.02
CA GLY A 62 4.15 5.43 -0.34
C GLY A 62 3.65 6.53 0.60
N GLY A 63 2.67 6.23 1.46
CA GLY A 63 2.12 7.12 2.47
C GLY A 63 2.57 6.82 3.89
N LYS A 64 3.29 5.72 4.11
CA LYS A 64 3.67 5.27 5.45
C LYS A 64 4.86 6.07 5.98
N ASP A 65 4.87 6.29 7.29
CA ASP A 65 5.98 6.92 8.00
C ASP A 65 7.13 5.93 8.15
N GLN A 66 8.35 6.45 8.37
CA GLN A 66 9.56 5.62 8.38
C GLN A 66 9.51 4.52 9.47
N ASP A 67 8.86 4.82 10.58
CA ASP A 67 8.69 3.91 11.72
C ASP A 67 7.63 2.82 11.50
N ASP A 68 6.82 2.89 10.44
CA ASP A 68 5.86 1.85 10.09
C ASP A 68 6.59 0.61 9.53
N ASN A 69 6.21 -0.61 9.93
CA ASN A 69 6.83 -1.86 9.48
C ASN A 69 6.74 -2.08 7.96
N ASN A 70 5.72 -1.51 7.32
CA ASN A 70 5.47 -1.50 5.88
C ASN A 70 5.96 -0.21 5.21
N SER A 71 6.81 0.58 5.89
CA SER A 71 7.47 1.71 5.24
C SER A 71 8.40 1.23 4.15
N VAL A 72 8.51 2.02 3.08
CA VAL A 72 9.43 1.75 1.97
C VAL A 72 10.86 1.50 2.49
N ASP A 73 11.29 2.27 3.49
CA ASP A 73 12.60 2.15 4.13
C ASP A 73 12.79 0.77 4.78
N LYS A 74 11.82 0.33 5.60
CA LYS A 74 11.89 -0.98 6.26
C LYS A 74 11.78 -2.13 5.27
N LEU A 75 10.94 -2.02 4.24
CA LEU A 75 10.82 -3.05 3.20
C LEU A 75 12.11 -3.23 2.40
N ILE A 76 12.85 -2.14 2.14
CA ILE A 76 14.17 -2.20 1.48
C ILE A 76 15.24 -2.78 2.40
N LYS A 77 15.22 -2.42 3.69
CA LYS A 77 16.21 -2.83 4.70
C LYS A 77 16.02 -4.26 5.20
N ASN A 78 14.79 -4.79 5.17
CA ASN A 78 14.46 -6.13 5.68
C ASN A 78 14.84 -7.23 4.65
N TYR A 79 16.13 -7.36 4.38
CA TYR A 79 16.68 -8.32 3.40
C TYR A 79 16.57 -9.78 3.87
N ASN A 80 16.65 -10.04 5.18
CA ASN A 80 16.81 -11.39 5.74
C ASN A 80 15.52 -12.23 5.74
N GLN A 81 14.38 -11.66 5.34
CA GLN A 81 13.15 -12.43 5.18
C GLN A 81 13.15 -13.11 3.80
N LYS A 82 12.92 -14.44 3.80
CA LYS A 82 12.81 -15.33 2.64
C LYS A 82 11.80 -14.90 1.55
N ASN A 83 11.11 -13.78 1.73
CA ASN A 83 10.03 -13.26 0.90
C ASN A 83 10.25 -11.80 0.48
N ASN A 84 11.47 -11.31 0.25
CA ASN A 84 11.66 -9.92 -0.17
C ASN A 84 11.29 -9.67 -1.66
N ASP A 85 10.05 -10.03 -1.99
CA ASP A 85 9.35 -9.74 -3.25
C ASP A 85 9.35 -8.25 -3.54
N TYR A 86 9.37 -7.41 -2.48
CA TYR A 86 9.35 -5.96 -2.62
C TYR A 86 10.62 -5.42 -3.28
N ARG A 87 11.79 -5.78 -2.77
CA ARG A 87 13.08 -5.34 -3.33
C ARG A 87 13.28 -5.88 -4.74
N ALA A 88 12.86 -7.12 -5.00
CA ALA A 88 12.88 -7.70 -6.34
C ALA A 88 11.96 -6.95 -7.31
N ALA A 89 10.72 -6.63 -6.90
CA ALA A 89 9.78 -5.84 -7.68
C ALA A 89 10.32 -4.41 -7.93
N LEU A 90 10.92 -3.79 -6.93
CA LEU A 90 11.52 -2.47 -7.05
C LEU A 90 12.72 -2.48 -8.01
N LYS A 91 13.65 -3.43 -7.88
CA LYS A 91 14.80 -3.61 -8.79
C LYS A 91 14.33 -3.82 -10.23
N LYS A 92 13.36 -4.71 -10.45
CA LYS A 92 12.77 -5.01 -11.76
C LYS A 92 12.18 -3.77 -12.43
N ASN A 93 11.49 -2.92 -11.67
CA ASN A 93 10.78 -1.76 -12.21
C ASN A 93 11.57 -0.44 -12.14
N TRP A 94 12.75 -0.44 -11.54
CA TRP A 94 13.54 0.75 -11.26
C TRP A 94 13.75 1.62 -12.50
N GLY A 95 14.12 1.01 -13.63
CA GLY A 95 14.35 1.71 -14.90
C GLY A 95 13.15 2.51 -15.41
N SER A 96 11.94 2.03 -15.15
CA SER A 96 10.68 2.67 -15.58
C SER A 96 10.21 3.79 -14.63
N MET A 97 10.76 3.84 -13.41
CA MET A 97 10.42 4.86 -12.43
C MET A 97 11.18 6.15 -12.73
N ASN A 98 10.43 7.19 -13.12
CA ASN A 98 10.98 8.53 -13.37
C ASN A 98 10.09 9.60 -12.73
N LEU A 99 10.73 10.52 -12.02
CA LEU A 99 10.17 11.74 -11.46
C LEU A 99 10.84 12.92 -12.17
N LYS A 100 10.05 13.79 -12.80
CA LYS A 100 10.53 15.09 -13.24
C LYS A 100 10.49 16.04 -12.04
N ASP A 101 11.51 16.88 -11.90
CA ASP A 101 11.51 18.01 -10.96
C ASP A 101 11.21 17.61 -9.51
N SER A 102 11.94 16.62 -8.99
CA SER A 102 11.86 16.21 -7.58
C SER A 102 13.16 16.51 -6.85
N GLU A 103 13.04 17.00 -5.62
CA GLU A 103 14.17 17.10 -4.67
C GLU A 103 14.75 15.72 -4.36
N ASN A 104 13.90 14.69 -4.38
CA ASN A 104 14.29 13.30 -4.28
C ASN A 104 14.66 12.79 -5.67
N LYS A 105 15.87 13.11 -6.12
CA LYS A 105 16.40 12.62 -7.40
C LYS A 105 16.55 11.10 -7.37
N LYS A 106 16.35 10.47 -8.53
CA LYS A 106 16.61 9.05 -8.71
C LYS A 106 18.12 8.78 -8.57
N PRO A 107 18.55 7.87 -7.67
CA PRO A 107 19.93 7.39 -7.68
C PRO A 107 20.33 6.82 -9.06
N GLU A 108 21.49 7.25 -9.56
CA GLU A 108 22.03 6.89 -10.87
C GLU A 108 23.07 5.75 -10.80
N ASP A 109 23.39 5.27 -9.60
CA ASP A 109 24.28 4.12 -9.42
C ASP A 109 23.77 2.86 -10.13
N ASP A 110 24.68 1.92 -10.37
CA ASP A 110 24.33 0.64 -10.96
C ASP A 110 23.32 -0.14 -10.08
N LEU A 111 22.47 -0.92 -10.74
CA LEU A 111 21.40 -1.66 -10.06
C LEU A 111 21.91 -2.66 -9.03
N ASP A 112 23.12 -3.19 -9.19
CA ASP A 112 23.70 -4.15 -8.25
C ASP A 112 24.31 -3.45 -7.03
N SER A 113 24.70 -2.18 -7.15
CA SER A 113 25.09 -1.31 -6.04
C SER A 113 23.87 -0.77 -5.27
N LEU A 114 22.78 -0.43 -5.97
CA LEU A 114 21.53 -0.01 -5.34
C LEU A 114 20.79 -1.17 -4.69
N PHE A 115 20.81 -2.33 -5.34
CA PHE A 115 20.12 -3.55 -4.92
C PHE A 115 21.10 -4.75 -4.89
N PRO A 116 22.08 -4.76 -3.96
CA PRO A 116 22.97 -5.90 -3.80
C PRO A 116 22.21 -7.17 -3.42
N ASN A 117 22.73 -8.31 -3.90
CA ASN A 117 22.16 -9.66 -3.77
C ASN A 117 22.85 -10.50 -2.67
N ASP A 118 23.79 -9.93 -1.92
CA ASP A 118 24.75 -10.67 -1.10
C ASP A 118 24.27 -10.94 0.34
N GLY A 119 23.24 -10.25 0.81
CA GLY A 119 22.55 -10.57 2.08
C GLY A 119 23.38 -10.52 3.34
N THR A 120 24.59 -10.00 3.23
CA THR A 120 25.63 -10.03 4.28
C THR A 120 25.71 -8.73 5.06
N SER A 121 24.83 -7.75 4.81
CA SER A 121 24.74 -6.58 5.67
C SER A 121 23.33 -6.01 5.77
N PRO A 122 22.89 -5.59 6.97
CA PRO A 122 21.86 -4.58 7.09
C PRO A 122 22.49 -3.31 6.50
N VAL A 123 22.33 -3.11 5.20
CA VAL A 123 23.00 -2.00 4.52
C VAL A 123 22.25 -0.72 4.90
N LEU A 124 22.63 -0.14 6.03
CA LEU A 124 22.49 1.28 6.33
C LEU A 124 23.40 2.07 5.38
N SER A 125 23.18 1.95 4.07
CA SER A 125 23.86 2.84 3.11
C SER A 125 22.96 4.03 2.85
N ASP A 126 23.58 5.20 2.72
CA ASP A 126 22.93 6.42 2.24
C ASP A 126 22.21 6.18 0.90
N LYS A 127 22.69 5.22 0.10
CA LYS A 127 22.02 4.77 -1.14
C LYS A 127 20.65 4.16 -0.89
N GLN A 128 20.48 3.34 0.15
CA GLN A 128 19.16 2.76 0.47
C GLN A 128 18.17 3.83 0.93
N THR A 129 18.63 4.78 1.73
CA THR A 129 17.82 5.95 2.13
C THR A 129 17.38 6.73 0.88
N ALA A 130 18.31 7.04 -0.03
CA ALA A 130 18.00 7.74 -1.28
C ALA A 130 17.02 6.94 -2.17
N VAL A 131 17.18 5.62 -2.26
CA VAL A 131 16.23 4.73 -2.97
C VAL A 131 14.86 4.78 -2.31
N ALA A 132 14.78 4.74 -0.99
CA ALA A 132 13.53 4.79 -0.24
C ALA A 132 12.81 6.13 -0.43
N ASP A 133 13.54 7.24 -0.33
CA ASP A 133 13.02 8.59 -0.49
C ASP A 133 12.52 8.87 -1.91
N PHE A 134 13.29 8.43 -2.92
CA PHE A 134 12.87 8.48 -4.31
C PHE A 134 11.60 7.64 -4.54
N THR A 135 11.58 6.40 -4.05
CA THR A 135 10.44 5.50 -4.22
C THR A 135 9.18 6.06 -3.55
N LYS A 136 9.31 6.61 -2.34
CA LYS A 136 8.22 7.27 -1.62
C LYS A 136 7.69 8.48 -2.39
N ALA A 137 8.58 9.34 -2.89
CA ALA A 137 8.20 10.48 -3.73
C ALA A 137 7.51 10.01 -5.02
N TRP A 138 8.01 8.94 -5.64
CA TRP A 138 7.47 8.42 -6.89
C TRP A 138 6.03 7.92 -6.67
N CYS A 139 5.81 7.10 -5.63
CA CYS A 139 4.48 6.62 -5.26
C CYS A 139 3.52 7.77 -4.96
N LYS A 140 3.95 8.78 -4.18
CA LYS A 140 3.13 9.98 -3.90
C LYS A 140 2.75 10.72 -5.19
N SER A 141 3.69 10.92 -6.12
CA SER A 141 3.42 11.59 -7.40
C SER A 141 2.42 10.83 -8.29
N ARG A 142 2.39 9.49 -8.18
CA ARG A 142 1.55 8.62 -9.00
C ARG A 142 0.19 8.38 -8.39
N LYS A 143 0.05 8.39 -7.05
CA LYS A 143 -1.19 8.14 -6.32
C LYS A 143 -2.40 8.86 -6.92
N ASN A 144 -2.28 10.18 -7.12
CA ASN A 144 -3.37 11.04 -7.59
C ASN A 144 -3.39 11.25 -9.11
N ARG A 145 -2.55 10.52 -9.86
CA ARG A 145 -2.49 10.66 -11.32
C ARG A 145 -3.78 10.09 -11.91
N THR A 146 -4.45 10.89 -12.75
CA THR A 146 -5.62 10.41 -13.49
C THR A 146 -5.22 9.27 -14.43
N TRP A 147 -5.96 8.18 -14.31
CA TRP A 147 -5.84 6.99 -15.15
C TRP A 147 -6.27 7.30 -16.59
N LYS A 148 -5.48 6.80 -17.53
CA LYS A 148 -5.81 6.75 -18.96
C LYS A 148 -5.22 5.44 -19.51
N THR A 149 -5.94 4.76 -20.41
CA THR A 149 -5.59 3.41 -20.92
C THR A 149 -4.17 3.30 -21.45
N GLU A 150 -3.64 4.36 -22.06
CA GLU A 150 -2.27 4.43 -22.57
C GLU A 150 -1.19 4.39 -21.46
N LYS A 151 -1.57 4.44 -20.18
CA LYS A 151 -0.65 4.41 -19.04
C LYS A 151 -0.63 3.06 -18.31
N GLN A 152 -1.12 1.98 -18.93
CA GLN A 152 -1.22 0.67 -18.28
C GLN A 152 0.11 0.18 -17.70
N SER A 153 1.22 0.40 -18.39
CA SER A 153 2.56 0.09 -17.88
C SER A 153 2.86 0.86 -16.59
N ASP A 154 2.66 2.18 -16.57
CA ASP A 154 2.88 3.01 -15.38
C ASP A 154 1.98 2.59 -14.21
N LEU A 155 0.73 2.20 -14.48
CA LEU A 155 -0.19 1.68 -13.47
C LEU A 155 0.27 0.34 -12.92
N ASN A 156 0.76 -0.56 -13.77
CA ASN A 156 1.29 -1.86 -13.34
C ASN A 156 2.52 -1.68 -12.46
N VAL A 157 3.45 -0.79 -12.84
CA VAL A 157 4.60 -0.43 -12.00
C VAL A 157 4.12 0.16 -10.67
N PHE A 158 3.10 1.02 -10.69
CA PHE A 158 2.54 1.60 -9.48
C PHE A 158 1.97 0.53 -8.53
N LYS A 159 1.25 -0.46 -9.06
CA LYS A 159 0.72 -1.59 -8.28
C LYS A 159 1.84 -2.47 -7.71
N GLU A 160 2.87 -2.79 -8.49
CA GLU A 160 3.97 -3.66 -8.04
C GLU A 160 4.87 -2.97 -7.00
N VAL A 161 5.10 -1.65 -7.13
CA VAL A 161 6.07 -0.92 -6.30
C VAL A 161 5.43 -0.21 -5.12
N CYS A 162 4.19 0.27 -5.24
CA CYS A 162 3.57 1.08 -4.18
C CYS A 162 2.63 0.30 -3.28
N PHE A 163 2.47 -1.01 -3.51
CA PHE A 163 1.68 -1.91 -2.67
C PHE A 163 2.51 -3.12 -2.25
N ALA A 164 2.68 -3.32 -0.95
CA ALA A 164 3.42 -4.44 -0.38
C ALA A 164 2.54 -5.24 0.57
N LYS A 165 2.85 -6.53 0.75
CA LYS A 165 2.22 -7.33 1.81
C LYS A 165 2.75 -6.87 3.16
N GLU A 166 1.88 -6.93 4.17
CA GLU A 166 2.26 -6.84 5.59
C GLU A 166 3.08 -8.06 6.04
#